data_AF-A0A2J0Q7T4-F1
#
_entry.id   AF-A0A2J0Q7T4-F1
#
_cell.length_a   1.000
_cell.length_b   1.000
_cell.length_c   1.000
_cell.angle_alpha   90.00
_cell.angle_beta   90.00
_cell.angle_gamma   90.00
#
_symmetry.space_group_name_H-M   'P 1'
#
loop_
_entity.id
_entity.type
_entity.pdbx_description
1 polymer ?
#
loop_
_entity_poly.entity_id
_entity_poly.type
_entity_poly.pdbx_seq_one_letter_code
_entity_poly.pdbx_strand_id
1 'polypeptide(L)'
;MKTSHVWIIVIVVAFFGLVWSLSKDRAPSEEPNAEGEEQTQMEQKMEETKATTVKTSTETNINKPLLESGTAEDTARYSQLVKEYETRRVQFDANCRVNSPNSTFKNNTAVMFDNRSADTKIITVGGVDYNFPAYGYKIINIAGIDLPANVSIDCNGVVVETFLIQK
;
A
#
# COMPACT_ATOMS: atom_id res chain seq x y z
N MET A 1 -21.11 -24.91 -47.12
CA MET A 1 -20.49 -25.08 -45.79
C MET A 1 -20.57 -23.75 -45.04
N LYS A 2 -21.60 -23.51 -44.20
CA LYS A 2 -21.75 -22.29 -43.37
C LYS A 2 -22.87 -22.40 -42.33
N THR A 3 -23.02 -23.55 -41.68
CA THR A 3 -24.10 -23.79 -40.69
C THR A 3 -23.62 -24.20 -39.30
N SER A 4 -22.33 -24.52 -39.11
CA SER A 4 -21.81 -24.97 -37.81
C SER A 4 -21.55 -23.86 -36.78
N HIS A 5 -21.51 -22.58 -37.17
CA HIS A 5 -21.18 -21.50 -36.22
C HIS A 5 -22.41 -20.81 -35.63
N VAL A 6 -23.56 -20.91 -36.29
CA VAL A 6 -24.81 -20.31 -35.83
C VAL A 6 -25.32 -21.01 -34.56
N TRP A 7 -25.21 -22.34 -34.49
CA TRP A 7 -25.63 -23.11 -33.32
C TRP A 7 -24.76 -22.85 -32.08
N ILE A 8 -23.46 -22.61 -32.25
CA ILE A 8 -22.53 -22.32 -31.16
C ILE A 8 -22.87 -20.95 -30.53
N ILE A 9 -23.18 -19.94 -31.35
CA ILE A 9 -23.55 -18.61 -30.86
C ILE A 9 -24.86 -18.64 -30.08
N VAL A 10 -25.86 -19.42 -30.54
CA VAL A 10 -27.14 -19.55 -29.84
C VAL A 10 -26.98 -20.21 -28.46
N ILE A 11 -26.12 -21.23 -28.34
CA ILE A 11 -25.85 -21.90 -27.06
C ILE A 11 -25.13 -20.97 -26.09
N VAL A 12 -24.14 -20.20 -26.54
CA VAL A 12 -23.39 -19.28 -25.67
C VAL A 12 -24.28 -18.16 -25.15
N VAL A 13 -25.15 -17.59 -25.99
CA VAL A 13 -26.09 -16.53 -25.58
C VAL A 13 -27.14 -17.08 -24.60
N ALA A 14 -27.62 -18.31 -24.79
CA ALA A 14 -28.55 -18.95 -23.86
C ALA A 14 -27.90 -19.23 -22.48
N PHE A 15 -26.64 -19.68 -22.44
CA PHE A 15 -25.92 -19.90 -21.19
C PHE A 15 -25.62 -18.60 -20.44
N PHE A 16 -25.17 -17.55 -21.14
CA PHE A 16 -24.93 -16.25 -20.49
C PHE A 16 -26.23 -15.59 -19.98
N GLY A 17 -27.34 -15.72 -20.72
CA GLY A 17 -28.65 -15.23 -20.27
C GLY A 17 -29.17 -15.96 -19.02
N LEU A 18 -28.94 -17.27 -18.93
CA LEU A 18 -29.38 -18.09 -17.79
C LEU A 18 -28.54 -17.83 -16.53
N VAL A 19 -27.22 -17.63 -16.67
CA VAL A 19 -26.33 -17.28 -15.54
C VAL A 19 -26.61 -15.87 -15.01
N TRP A 20 -26.97 -14.92 -15.89
CA TRP A 20 -27.34 -13.57 -15.47
C TRP A 20 -28.74 -13.49 -14.85
N SER A 21 -29.66 -14.38 -15.26
CA SER A 21 -31.02 -14.46 -14.70
C SER A 21 -31.08 -15.16 -13.34
N LEU A 22 -30.10 -16.00 -12.97
CA LEU A 22 -30.04 -16.64 -11.63
C LEU A 22 -29.29 -15.81 -10.58
N SER A 23 -28.66 -14.70 -10.97
CA SER A 23 -27.90 -13.83 -10.06
C SER A 23 -28.67 -12.59 -9.61
N LYS A 24 -29.93 -12.41 -10.03
CA LYS A 24 -30.70 -11.16 -9.85
C LYS A 24 -31.59 -11.12 -8.59
N ASP A 25 -31.68 -12.21 -7.85
CA ASP A 25 -32.54 -12.32 -6.65
C ASP A 25 -31.74 -12.38 -5.33
N ARG A 26 -30.82 -11.44 -5.10
CA ARG A 26 -30.30 -11.16 -3.75
C ARG A 26 -30.82 -9.81 -3.28
N ALA A 27 -32.02 -9.84 -2.70
CA ALA A 27 -32.51 -8.76 -1.85
C ALA A 27 -31.61 -8.62 -0.60
N PRO A 28 -31.47 -7.40 -0.04
CA PRO A 28 -30.81 -7.19 1.24
C PRO A 28 -31.79 -7.56 2.36
N SER A 29 -31.45 -8.56 3.17
CA SER A 29 -32.14 -8.84 4.42
C SER A 29 -31.56 -7.98 5.53
N GLU A 30 -32.31 -6.94 5.90
CA GLU A 30 -32.26 -6.29 7.21
C GLU A 30 -32.68 -7.27 8.31
N GLU A 31 -32.04 -7.20 9.48
CA GLU A 31 -32.54 -7.64 10.81
C GLU A 31 -31.56 -7.09 11.89
N PRO A 32 -31.96 -6.95 13.17
CA PRO A 32 -32.45 -5.67 13.70
C PRO A 32 -31.65 -5.14 14.92
N ASN A 33 -32.06 -3.95 15.36
CA ASN A 33 -31.60 -3.18 16.53
C ASN A 33 -31.27 -3.99 17.79
N ALA A 34 -30.20 -3.58 18.47
CA ALA A 34 -30.09 -3.66 19.92
C ALA A 34 -29.48 -2.35 20.44
N GLU A 35 -30.36 -1.47 20.91
CA GLU A 35 -30.04 -0.36 21.79
C GLU A 35 -29.49 -0.91 23.11
N GLY A 36 -28.43 -0.30 23.61
CA GLY A 36 -27.80 -0.62 24.90
C GLY A 36 -27.22 0.65 25.49
N GLU A 37 -27.95 1.18 26.45
CA GLU A 37 -27.81 2.44 27.17
C GLU A 37 -26.43 2.61 27.85
N GLU A 38 -25.88 3.83 27.78
CA GLU A 38 -25.70 4.75 28.90
C GLU A 38 -24.69 4.28 29.97
N GLN A 39 -23.50 4.89 29.94
CA GLN A 39 -22.69 5.02 31.15
C GLN A 39 -22.39 6.49 31.43
N THR A 40 -23.19 6.96 32.38
CA THR A 40 -23.12 8.17 33.18
C THR A 40 -21.70 8.51 33.64
N GLN A 41 -21.32 9.74 33.33
CA GLN A 41 -20.20 10.47 33.91
C GLN A 41 -20.52 10.78 35.36
N MET A 42 -19.68 10.30 36.29
CA MET A 42 -19.68 10.79 37.67
C MET A 42 -18.54 11.78 37.87
N GLU A 43 -18.97 13.00 38.18
CA GLU A 43 -18.20 14.14 38.63
C GLU A 43 -17.66 13.89 40.05
N GLN A 44 -16.35 14.05 40.25
CA GLN A 44 -15.77 14.22 41.59
C GLN A 44 -14.87 15.45 41.62
N LYS A 45 -15.25 16.33 42.54
CA LYS A 45 -14.69 17.64 42.89
C LYS A 45 -13.73 17.50 44.08
N MET A 46 -12.80 18.47 44.19
CA MET A 46 -11.90 18.80 45.33
C MET A 46 -10.68 17.88 45.52
N GLU A 47 -9.49 18.34 45.89
CA GLU A 47 -8.93 19.67 46.19
C GLU A 47 -7.39 19.58 46.10
N GLU A 48 -6.80 20.74 45.91
CA GLU A 48 -5.40 21.14 45.90
C GLU A 48 -4.49 20.54 47.00
N THR A 49 -3.30 20.07 46.62
CA THR A 49 -2.04 20.27 47.38
C THR A 49 -0.82 20.13 46.44
N LYS A 50 -0.44 21.27 45.86
CA LYS A 50 0.92 21.83 45.67
C LYS A 50 2.14 20.88 45.71
N ALA A 51 2.80 20.69 44.56
CA ALA A 51 4.27 20.84 44.39
C ALA A 51 4.75 20.72 42.91
N THR A 52 5.39 21.80 42.43
CA THR A 52 6.52 21.86 41.46
C THR A 52 6.26 21.45 40.00
N THR A 53 5.84 22.38 39.12
CA THR A 53 6.69 23.29 38.29
C THR A 53 7.64 22.58 37.32
N VAL A 54 7.18 22.29 36.08
CA VAL A 54 7.60 22.90 34.79
C VAL A 54 6.65 22.41 33.69
N LYS A 55 5.74 23.26 33.22
CA LYS A 55 5.19 23.23 31.86
C LYS A 55 5.03 24.67 31.39
N THR A 56 6.03 25.15 30.65
CA THR A 56 5.85 26.31 29.78
C THR A 56 5.19 25.82 28.51
N SER A 57 3.93 26.20 28.37
CA SER A 57 3.18 26.23 27.13
C SER A 57 3.93 27.13 26.13
N THR A 58 4.17 26.64 24.93
CA THR A 58 4.48 27.50 23.78
C THR A 58 3.73 26.93 22.59
N GLU A 59 2.62 27.61 22.30
CA GLU A 59 2.03 27.85 20.99
C GLU A 59 2.45 26.92 19.85
N THR A 60 1.48 26.12 19.44
CA THR A 60 1.36 25.49 18.13
C THR A 60 1.66 26.50 17.01
N ASN A 61 2.89 26.50 16.50
CA ASN A 61 3.20 27.01 15.18
C ASN A 61 2.93 25.88 14.17
N ILE A 62 1.78 25.96 13.49
CA ILE A 62 1.45 25.14 12.33
C ILE A 62 2.45 25.50 11.22
N ASN A 63 3.62 24.88 11.20
CA ASN A 63 4.39 24.78 9.96
C ASN A 63 3.77 23.65 9.15
N LYS A 64 2.89 24.07 8.23
CA LYS A 64 2.50 23.37 7.01
C LYS A 64 3.67 22.48 6.51
N PRO A 65 3.44 21.20 6.16
CA PRO A 65 4.48 20.40 5.54
C PRO A 65 4.96 21.14 4.30
N LEU A 66 6.22 21.54 4.31
CA LEU A 66 6.87 22.06 3.13
C LEU A 66 7.08 20.87 2.20
N LEU A 67 6.09 20.63 1.33
CA LEU A 67 6.36 20.07 0.02
C LEU A 67 7.16 21.15 -0.73
N GLU A 68 8.41 21.37 -0.35
CA GLU A 68 9.37 21.91 -1.30
C GLU A 68 9.69 20.76 -2.22
N SER A 69 9.18 20.85 -3.44
CA SER A 69 9.84 20.25 -4.59
C SER A 69 11.34 20.38 -4.37
N GLY A 70 12.02 19.24 -4.29
CA GLY A 70 13.47 19.19 -4.14
C GLY A 70 14.11 20.14 -5.14
N THR A 71 15.29 20.64 -4.79
CA THR A 71 16.08 21.51 -5.66
C THR A 71 16.09 21.00 -7.11
N ALA A 72 16.31 21.88 -8.09
CA ALA A 72 16.42 21.42 -9.49
C ALA A 72 17.44 20.27 -9.64
N GLU A 73 18.47 20.27 -8.80
CA GLU A 73 19.46 19.19 -8.66
C GLU A 73 18.86 17.87 -8.12
N ASP A 74 18.03 17.91 -7.07
CA ASP A 74 17.33 16.73 -6.55
C ASP A 74 16.37 16.13 -7.58
N THR A 75 15.66 16.99 -8.33
CA THR A 75 14.76 16.54 -9.39
C THR A 75 15.52 15.89 -10.56
N ALA A 76 16.64 16.49 -10.97
CA ALA A 76 17.52 15.93 -11.99
C ALA A 76 18.10 14.58 -11.56
N ARG A 77 18.57 14.49 -10.31
CA ARG A 77 19.10 13.25 -9.72
C ARG A 77 18.03 12.16 -9.65
N TYR A 78 16.83 12.47 -9.19
CA TYR A 78 15.72 11.52 -9.18
C TYR A 78 15.41 11.00 -10.59
N SER A 79 15.36 11.90 -11.58
CA SER A 79 15.08 11.52 -12.97
C SER A 79 16.16 10.62 -13.57
N GLN A 80 17.43 10.83 -13.21
CA GLN A 80 18.54 9.95 -13.57
C GLN A 80 18.37 8.56 -12.93
N LEU A 81 18.01 8.51 -11.64
CA LEU A 81 17.78 7.25 -10.92
C LEU A 81 16.57 6.49 -11.51
N VAL A 82 15.47 7.17 -11.81
CA VAL A 82 14.30 6.54 -12.45
C VAL A 82 14.70 5.84 -13.76
N LYS A 83 15.58 6.46 -14.54
CA LYS A 83 16.09 5.88 -15.79
C LYS A 83 17.07 4.73 -15.53
N GLU A 84 18.00 4.89 -14.60
CA GLU A 84 18.97 3.85 -14.25
C GLU A 84 18.31 2.58 -13.72
N TYR A 85 17.22 2.74 -12.95
CA TYR A 85 16.49 1.64 -12.33
C TYR A 85 15.21 1.27 -13.09
N GLU A 86 15.03 1.69 -14.34
CA GLU A 86 13.79 1.47 -15.10
C GLU A 86 13.30 0.02 -15.08
N THR A 87 14.21 -0.94 -15.23
CA THR A 87 13.91 -2.38 -15.19
C THR A 87 13.92 -2.98 -13.79
N ARG A 88 14.33 -2.24 -12.78
CA ARG A 88 14.52 -2.73 -11.40
C ARG A 88 14.03 -1.71 -10.39
N ARG A 89 12.87 -1.13 -10.71
CA ARG A 89 12.17 -0.16 -9.88
C ARG A 89 10.80 -0.72 -9.50
N VAL A 90 10.59 -0.85 -8.22
CA VAL A 90 9.36 -1.27 -7.58
C VAL A 90 8.65 -0.02 -7.08
N GLN A 91 7.51 0.30 -7.68
CA GLN A 91 6.69 1.45 -7.28
C GLN A 91 5.51 0.98 -6.44
N PHE A 92 5.14 1.75 -5.42
CA PHE A 92 3.93 1.49 -4.64
C PHE A 92 3.03 2.71 -4.63
N ASP A 93 1.75 2.50 -4.91
CA ASP A 93 0.76 3.57 -5.00
C ASP A 93 0.11 3.89 -3.64
N ALA A 94 -0.83 4.84 -3.64
CA ALA A 94 -1.56 5.24 -2.44
C ALA A 94 -2.23 4.05 -1.71
N ASN A 95 -2.69 3.05 -2.45
CA ASN A 95 -3.36 1.86 -1.94
C ASN A 95 -2.40 0.70 -1.65
N CYS A 96 -1.09 0.96 -1.56
CA CYS A 96 -0.05 -0.06 -1.42
C CYS A 96 -0.03 -1.09 -2.55
N ARG A 97 -0.60 -0.79 -3.72
CA ARG A 97 -0.46 -1.70 -4.87
C ARG A 97 0.92 -1.52 -5.45
N VAL A 98 1.59 -2.64 -5.66
CA VAL A 98 2.94 -2.65 -6.20
C VAL A 98 2.90 -2.75 -7.72
N ASN A 99 3.73 -1.94 -8.36
CA ASN A 99 4.02 -1.99 -9.78
C ASN A 99 5.52 -2.29 -9.92
N SER A 100 5.84 -3.53 -10.24
CA SER A 100 7.20 -3.96 -10.55
C SER A 100 7.26 -4.44 -12.01
N PRO A 101 8.22 -3.99 -12.82
CA PRO A 101 8.42 -4.49 -14.18
C PRO A 101 8.99 -5.91 -14.19
N ASN A 102 9.53 -6.39 -13.07
CA ASN A 102 10.16 -7.71 -12.95
C ASN A 102 9.78 -8.39 -11.64
N SER A 103 9.44 -9.68 -11.74
CA SER A 103 9.17 -10.55 -10.59
C SER A 103 10.41 -11.35 -10.15
N THR A 104 11.55 -11.14 -10.80
CA THR A 104 12.80 -11.87 -10.53
C THR A 104 14.00 -10.95 -10.64
N PHE A 105 14.91 -11.05 -9.67
CA PHE A 105 16.15 -10.29 -9.62
C PHE A 105 17.35 -11.23 -9.44
N LYS A 106 18.52 -10.80 -9.92
CA LYS A 106 19.77 -11.48 -9.59
C LYS A 106 20.18 -11.15 -8.15
N ASN A 107 20.91 -12.06 -7.52
CA ASN A 107 21.46 -11.83 -6.19
C ASN A 107 22.41 -10.62 -6.20
N ASN A 108 22.42 -9.85 -5.11
CA ASN A 108 23.20 -8.61 -4.97
C ASN A 108 22.83 -7.55 -6.03
N THR A 109 21.54 -7.43 -6.33
CA THR A 109 21.05 -6.37 -7.22
C THR A 109 20.49 -5.22 -6.42
N ALA A 110 20.96 -4.01 -6.70
CA ALA A 110 20.33 -2.78 -6.23
C ALA A 110 18.98 -2.58 -6.94
N VAL A 111 17.91 -2.42 -6.17
CA VAL A 111 16.53 -2.19 -6.64
C VAL A 111 16.03 -0.88 -6.07
N MET A 112 15.39 -0.05 -6.90
CA MET A 112 14.79 1.20 -6.45
C MET A 112 13.37 0.93 -5.97
N PHE A 113 13.06 1.31 -4.74
CA PHE A 113 11.73 1.26 -4.15
C PHE A 113 11.21 2.69 -4.06
N ASP A 114 10.09 2.96 -4.73
CA ASP A 114 9.62 4.31 -5.05
C ASP A 114 8.17 4.52 -4.56
N ASN A 115 7.99 5.42 -3.59
CA ASN A 115 6.69 5.77 -3.05
C ASN A 115 5.97 6.75 -3.97
N ARG A 116 4.90 6.30 -4.63
CA ARG A 116 4.09 7.14 -5.52
C ARG A 116 2.89 7.76 -4.79
N SER A 117 2.91 7.78 -3.45
CA SER A 117 1.88 8.36 -2.59
C SER A 117 2.37 9.65 -1.90
N ALA A 118 1.41 10.52 -1.57
CA ALA A 118 1.61 11.68 -0.71
C ALA A 118 1.77 11.33 0.77
N ASP A 119 1.48 10.08 1.15
CA ASP A 119 1.62 9.60 2.53
C ASP A 119 2.97 8.90 2.72
N THR A 120 3.49 9.00 3.94
CA THR A 120 4.63 8.19 4.38
C THR A 120 4.21 6.73 4.50
N LYS A 121 5.02 5.80 4.02
CA LYS A 121 4.74 4.35 4.04
C LYS A 121 5.85 3.57 4.70
N ILE A 122 5.47 2.61 5.54
CA ILE A 122 6.38 1.58 6.04
C ILE A 122 6.18 0.34 5.17
N ILE A 123 7.23 -0.05 4.46
CA ILE A 123 7.23 -1.25 3.61
C ILE A 123 8.25 -2.23 4.20
N THR A 124 7.82 -3.45 4.43
CA THR A 124 8.70 -4.55 4.81
C THR A 124 9.19 -5.23 3.54
N VAL A 125 10.50 -5.40 3.39
CA VAL A 125 11.10 -6.12 2.26
C VAL A 125 11.95 -7.24 2.83
N GLY A 126 11.55 -8.49 2.59
CA GLY A 126 12.26 -9.66 3.12
C GLY A 126 12.35 -9.69 4.65
N GLY A 127 11.31 -9.20 5.33
CA GLY A 127 11.25 -9.12 6.79
C GLY A 127 11.95 -7.91 7.40
N VAL A 128 12.47 -6.97 6.60
CA VAL A 128 13.10 -5.73 7.10
C VAL A 128 12.22 -4.53 6.78
N ASP A 129 11.89 -3.74 7.79
CA ASP A 129 11.06 -2.54 7.65
C ASP A 129 11.84 -1.34 7.14
N TYR A 130 11.27 -0.63 6.16
CA TYR A 130 11.80 0.59 5.60
C TYR A 130 10.74 1.69 5.61
N ASN A 131 11.11 2.83 6.20
CA ASN A 131 10.27 4.03 6.19
C ASN A 131 10.52 4.86 4.93
N PHE A 132 9.51 5.00 4.07
CA PHE A 132 9.52 5.80 2.86
C PHE A 132 8.71 7.09 3.05
N PRO A 133 9.36 8.27 3.03
CA PRO A 133 8.65 9.54 3.06
C PRO A 133 7.63 9.68 1.91
N ALA A 134 6.72 10.63 2.04
CA ALA A 134 5.85 11.08 0.95
C ALA A 134 6.67 11.36 -0.32
N TYR A 135 6.29 10.74 -1.44
CA TYR A 135 7.02 10.82 -2.72
C TYR A 135 8.52 10.47 -2.66
N GLY A 136 8.95 9.77 -1.60
CA GLY A 136 10.34 9.39 -1.38
C GLY A 136 10.68 8.03 -1.99
N TYR A 137 11.97 7.76 -2.12
CA TYR A 137 12.48 6.48 -2.61
C TYR A 137 13.67 6.00 -1.79
N LYS A 138 13.99 4.70 -1.92
CA LYS A 138 15.24 4.11 -1.42
C LYS A 138 15.79 3.14 -2.45
N ILE A 139 17.11 3.03 -2.49
CA ILE A 139 17.80 1.99 -3.25
C ILE A 139 18.24 0.94 -2.25
N ILE A 140 17.75 -0.27 -2.42
CA ILE A 140 17.98 -1.38 -1.50
C ILE A 140 18.73 -2.46 -2.27
N ASN A 141 19.84 -2.94 -1.73
CA ASN A 141 20.53 -4.10 -2.29
C ASN A 141 19.82 -5.37 -1.84
N ILE A 142 19.25 -6.08 -2.80
CA ILE A 142 18.51 -7.31 -2.57
C ILE A 142 19.47 -8.49 -2.66
N ALA A 143 19.65 -9.21 -1.54
CA ALA A 143 20.56 -10.33 -1.46
C ALA A 143 20.01 -11.48 -0.62
N GLY A 144 20.35 -12.71 -1.01
CA GLY A 144 20.04 -13.96 -0.31
C GLY A 144 21.29 -14.85 -0.19
N ILE A 145 21.34 -15.64 0.87
CA ILE A 145 22.42 -16.61 1.13
C ILE A 145 22.12 -17.92 0.41
N ASP A 146 20.90 -18.43 0.57
CA ASP A 146 20.41 -19.64 -0.09
C ASP A 146 19.58 -19.27 -1.32
N LEU A 147 20.01 -19.68 -2.51
CA LEU A 147 19.37 -19.31 -3.78
C LEU A 147 18.82 -20.54 -4.51
N PRO A 148 17.62 -20.46 -5.11
CA PRO A 148 16.78 -19.26 -5.21
C PRO A 148 15.98 -18.96 -3.93
N ALA A 149 15.74 -17.68 -3.66
CA ALA A 149 15.00 -17.22 -2.48
C ALA A 149 13.78 -16.38 -2.87
N ASN A 150 12.64 -16.60 -2.22
CA ASN A 150 11.50 -15.70 -2.32
C ASN A 150 11.66 -14.57 -1.32
N VAL A 151 11.38 -13.35 -1.75
CA VAL A 151 11.35 -12.17 -0.90
C VAL A 151 9.98 -11.52 -1.00
N SER A 152 9.31 -11.41 0.14
CA SER A 152 8.03 -10.71 0.26
C SER A 152 8.24 -9.21 0.32
N ILE A 153 7.27 -8.50 -0.24
CA ILE A 153 7.03 -7.08 -0.01
C ILE A 153 5.73 -6.99 0.76
N ASP A 154 5.79 -6.43 1.96
CA ASP A 154 4.63 -6.25 2.82
C ASP A 154 4.35 -4.75 3.01
N CYS A 155 3.08 -4.36 2.89
CA CYS A 155 2.63 -3.02 3.21
C CYS A 155 1.65 -3.12 4.38
N ASN A 156 1.96 -2.47 5.51
CA ASN A 156 1.11 -2.49 6.71
C ASN A 156 0.76 -3.92 7.19
N GLY A 157 1.72 -4.84 7.12
CA GLY A 157 1.56 -6.22 7.58
C GLY A 157 0.81 -7.16 6.61
N VAL A 158 0.52 -6.71 5.39
CA VAL A 158 -0.07 -7.55 4.34
C VAL A 158 0.94 -7.72 3.20
N VAL A 159 1.21 -8.97 2.81
CA VAL A 159 2.03 -9.30 1.64
C VAL A 159 1.32 -8.80 0.38
N VAL A 160 1.95 -7.85 -0.32
CA VAL A 160 1.41 -7.24 -1.55
C VAL A 160 2.08 -7.74 -2.81
N GLU A 161 3.33 -8.20 -2.70
CA GLU A 161 4.06 -8.84 -3.81
C GLU A 161 5.11 -9.80 -3.26
N THR A 162 5.55 -10.74 -4.09
CA THR A 162 6.73 -11.58 -3.81
C THR A 162 7.55 -11.68 -5.08
N PHE A 163 8.85 -11.45 -4.97
CA PHE A 163 9.78 -11.62 -6.07
C PHE A 163 10.82 -12.70 -5.75
N LEU A 164 11.41 -13.26 -6.80
CA LEU A 164 12.41 -14.32 -6.71
C LEU A 164 13.82 -13.75 -6.85
N ILE A 165 14.73 -14.11 -5.96
CA ILE A 165 16.16 -13.87 -6.12
C ILE A 165 16.81 -15.12 -6.70
N GLN A 166 17.58 -14.97 -7.76
CA GLN A 166 18.33 -16.04 -8.42
C GLN A 166 19.83 -15.76 -8.46
N LYS A 167 20.63 -16.76 -8.83
CA LYS A 167 22.10 -16.63 -8.96
C LYS A 167 22.51 -15.64 -10.05
#